data_AF-A0A4R2QTF0-F1
#
_entry.id   AF-A0A4R2QTF0-F1
#
_cell.length_a   1.000
_cell.length_b   1.000
_cell.length_c   1.000
_cell.angle_alpha   90.00
_cell.angle_beta   90.00
_cell.angle_gamma   90.00
#
_symmetry.space_group_name_H-M   'P 1'
#
loop_
_entity.id
_entity.type
_entity.pdbx_description
1 polymer ?
#
loop_
_entity_poly.entity_id
_entity_poly.type
_entity_poly.pdbx_seq_one_letter_code
_entity_poly.pdbx_strand_id
1 'polypeptide(L)'
;MRPHLGQFVMVTQGKETGNYAVIVGIAGPKTVLLADGAKRKSDAPKRKNRAHIQLLPHLDELLAAELEQKGQVQNALLRGCLNRFKRSFVQSIDEAKRGSDPSGER
;
A
#
# COMPACT_ATOMS: atom_id res chain seq x y z
N MET A 1 6.45 -13.53 -1.53
CA MET A 1 6.20 -12.48 -2.55
C MET A 1 7.36 -11.48 -2.58
N ARG A 2 7.79 -11.04 -3.77
CA ARG A 2 8.80 -9.99 -3.96
C ARG A 2 8.11 -8.61 -4.04
N PRO A 3 8.69 -7.54 -3.49
CA PRO A 3 8.13 -6.18 -3.58
C PRO A 3 8.36 -5.61 -4.98
N HIS A 4 7.38 -4.87 -5.49
CA HIS A 4 7.46 -4.15 -6.76
C HIS A 4 7.13 -2.66 -6.57
N LEU A 5 7.64 -1.80 -7.45
CA LEU A 5 7.27 -0.39 -7.49
C LEU A 5 5.78 -0.25 -7.82
N GLY A 6 5.09 0.71 -7.21
CA GLY A 6 3.65 0.91 -7.40
C GLY A 6 2.77 -0.10 -6.64
N GLN A 7 3.37 -1.06 -5.92
CA GLN A 7 2.62 -2.07 -5.18
C GLN A 7 2.03 -1.48 -3.88
N PHE A 8 0.76 -1.82 -3.61
CA PHE A 8 0.10 -1.44 -2.36
C PHE A 8 0.54 -2.34 -1.19
N VAL A 9 0.68 -1.73 -0.02
CA VAL A 9 1.08 -2.41 1.21
C VAL A 9 0.26 -1.91 2.38
N MET A 10 0.11 -2.77 3.39
CA MET A 10 -0.39 -2.39 4.71
C MET A 10 0.77 -2.40 5.71
N VAL A 11 0.88 -1.36 6.53
CA VAL A 11 1.87 -1.32 7.61
C VAL A 11 1.37 -2.16 8.78
N THR A 12 2.13 -3.16 9.19
CA THR A 12 1.73 -4.10 10.26
C THR A 12 2.35 -3.76 11.61
N GLN A 13 3.43 -2.95 11.64
CA GLN A 13 4.12 -2.59 12.89
C GLN A 13 4.62 -1.13 12.91
N GLY A 14 4.71 -0.53 14.11
CA GLY A 14 5.21 0.83 14.37
C GLY A 14 4.16 1.94 14.33
N LYS A 15 4.59 3.22 14.29
CA LYS A 15 3.71 4.40 14.45
C LYS A 15 2.57 4.55 13.41
N GLU A 16 2.69 3.91 12.25
CA GLU A 16 1.70 4.00 11.16
C GLU A 16 1.01 2.64 10.94
N THR A 17 0.96 1.77 11.96
CA THR A 17 0.29 0.46 11.88
C THR A 17 -1.18 0.63 11.47
N GLY A 18 -1.67 -0.26 10.60
CA GLY A 18 -3.00 -0.23 10.03
C GLY A 18 -3.15 0.70 8.82
N ASN A 19 -2.18 1.59 8.55
CA ASN A 19 -2.23 2.44 7.37
C ASN A 19 -1.75 1.71 6.12
N TYR A 20 -2.36 2.08 4.99
CA TYR A 20 -1.92 1.66 3.67
C TYR A 20 -0.97 2.68 3.04
N ALA A 21 -0.02 2.19 2.25
CA ALA A 21 0.94 2.99 1.50
C ALA A 21 1.30 2.30 0.18
N VAL A 22 2.09 2.98 -0.64
CA VAL A 22 2.62 2.47 -1.92
C VAL A 22 4.14 2.33 -1.82
N ILE A 23 4.70 1.24 -2.37
CA ILE A 23 6.14 1.10 -2.56
C ILE A 23 6.60 2.03 -3.68
N VAL A 24 7.42 3.03 -3.35
CA VAL A 24 8.01 3.98 -4.31
C VAL A 24 9.50 3.76 -4.54
N GLY A 25 10.09 2.76 -3.88
CA GLY A 25 11.51 2.44 -4.04
C GLY A 25 11.91 1.15 -3.35
N ILE A 26 12.90 0.45 -3.91
CA ILE A 26 13.52 -0.74 -3.32
C ILE A 26 14.94 -0.35 -2.92
N ALA A 27 15.15 -0.11 -1.63
CA ALA A 27 16.43 0.38 -1.10
C ALA A 27 17.37 -0.75 -0.63
N GLY A 28 16.96 -2.01 -0.77
CA GLY A 28 17.76 -3.18 -0.43
C GLY A 28 16.92 -4.45 -0.22
N PRO A 29 17.54 -5.57 0.20
CA PRO A 29 16.87 -6.87 0.27
C PRO A 29 15.68 -6.91 1.25
N LYS A 30 15.81 -6.20 2.37
CA LYS A 30 14.83 -6.13 3.46
C LYS A 30 14.21 -4.76 3.62
N THR A 31 14.55 -3.79 2.76
CA THR A 31 14.20 -2.39 2.98
C THR A 31 13.54 -1.80 1.75
N VAL A 32 12.38 -1.18 1.94
CA VAL A 32 11.62 -0.49 0.90
C VAL A 32 11.33 0.94 1.31
N LEU A 33 10.97 1.78 0.33
CA LEU A 33 10.55 3.16 0.52
C LEU A 33 9.04 3.24 0.30
N LEU A 34 8.32 3.81 1.26
CA LEU A 34 6.87 3.90 1.25
C LEU A 34 6.40 5.36 1.19
N ALA A 35 5.39 5.62 0.38
CA ALA A 35 4.73 6.91 0.31
C ALA A 35 3.20 6.76 0.29
N ASP A 36 2.51 7.78 0.79
CA ASP A 36 1.04 7.94 0.77
C ASP A 36 0.59 9.21 0.04
N GLY A 37 1.54 10.03 -0.41
CA GLY A 37 1.35 11.27 -1.16
C GLY A 37 0.76 12.42 -0.33
N ALA A 38 0.53 12.23 0.97
CA ALA A 38 0.02 13.24 1.89
C ALA A 38 1.07 13.53 2.99
N LYS A 39 1.21 12.61 3.94
CA LYS A 39 2.18 12.71 5.03
C LYS A 39 3.56 12.24 4.60
N ARG A 40 3.61 11.23 3.72
CA ARG A 40 4.82 10.67 3.12
C ARG A 40 4.76 10.90 1.63
N LYS A 41 5.48 11.92 1.17
CA LYS A 41 5.55 12.30 -0.24
C LYS A 41 6.49 11.38 -1.02
N SER A 42 6.37 11.38 -2.35
CA SER A 42 7.23 10.57 -3.22
C SER A 42 8.71 10.97 -3.16
N ASP A 43 9.01 12.24 -2.89
CA ASP A 43 10.35 12.82 -2.76
C ASP A 43 10.93 12.67 -1.34
N ALA A 44 10.06 12.53 -0.34
CA ALA A 44 10.42 12.26 1.06
C ALA A 44 9.77 10.96 1.57
N PRO A 45 10.08 9.79 0.96
CA PRO A 45 9.43 8.54 1.31
C PRO A 45 9.97 8.00 2.63
N LYS A 46 9.16 7.18 3.28
CA LYS A 46 9.52 6.54 4.54
C LYS A 46 10.26 5.23 4.28
N ARG A 47 11.47 5.11 4.82
CA ARG A 47 12.20 3.84 4.87
C ARG A 47 11.49 2.86 5.80
N LYS A 48 11.22 1.64 5.32
CA LYS A 48 10.52 0.60 6.07
C LYS A 48 11.15 -0.76 5.85
N ASN A 49 11.26 -1.55 6.92
CA ASN A 49 11.66 -2.95 6.82
C ASN A 49 10.48 -3.78 6.30
N ARG A 50 10.74 -4.69 5.36
CA ARG A 50 9.77 -5.62 4.78
C ARG A 50 9.05 -6.47 5.83
N ALA A 51 9.70 -6.77 6.96
CA ALA A 51 9.06 -7.51 8.05
C ALA A 51 7.93 -6.72 8.74
N HIS A 52 7.87 -5.40 8.58
CA HIS A 52 6.90 -4.52 9.23
C HIS A 52 5.77 -4.07 8.30
N ILE A 53 5.64 -4.73 7.14
CA ILE A 53 4.60 -4.49 6.17
C ILE A 53 4.06 -5.80 5.61
N GLN A 54 2.81 -5.79 5.22
CA GLN A 54 2.18 -6.82 4.42
C GLN A 54 2.11 -6.34 2.97
N LEU A 55 2.69 -7.11 2.05
CA LEU A 55 2.52 -6.90 0.62
C LEU A 55 1.11 -7.33 0.22
N LEU A 56 0.39 -6.46 -0.48
CA LEU A 56 -0.94 -6.77 -1.00
C LEU A 56 -0.81 -7.24 -2.46
N PRO A 57 -1.71 -8.10 -2.96
CA PRO A 57 -1.68 -8.60 -4.33
C PRO A 57 -2.14 -7.55 -5.37
N HIS A 58 -2.04 -6.26 -5.04
CA HIS A 58 -2.51 -5.16 -5.87
C HIS A 58 -1.34 -4.25 -6.23
N LEU A 59 -1.24 -3.96 -7.53
CA LEU A 59 -0.23 -3.14 -8.15
C LEU A 59 -0.94 -2.11 -9.01
N ASP A 60 -0.56 -0.84 -8.90
CA ASP A 60 -1.02 0.20 -9.81
C ASP A 60 0.04 0.39 -10.90
N GLU A 61 -0.30 -0.03 -12.13
CA GLU A 61 0.63 -0.01 -13.27
C GLU A 61 1.07 1.40 -13.64
N LEU A 62 0.19 2.40 -13.47
CA LEU A 62 0.53 3.80 -13.75
C LEU A 62 1.56 4.33 -12.75
N LEU A 63 1.39 4.02 -11.45
CA LEU A 63 2.40 4.36 -10.46
C LEU A 63 3.72 3.62 -10.72
N ALA A 64 3.67 2.33 -11.08
CA ALA A 64 4.86 1.56 -11.40
C ALA A 64 5.63 2.18 -12.59
N ALA A 65 4.94 2.47 -13.69
CA ALA A 65 5.54 3.07 -14.88
C ALA A 65 6.16 4.46 -14.60
N GLU A 66 5.46 5.33 -13.86
CA GLU A 66 5.98 6.65 -13.51
C GLU A 66 7.21 6.56 -12.58
N LEU A 67 7.20 5.63 -11.62
CA LEU A 67 8.35 5.36 -10.74
C LEU A 67 9.54 4.79 -11.51
N GLU A 68 9.31 3.88 -12.47
CA GLU A 68 10.36 3.31 -13.30
C GLU A 68 10.97 4.34 -14.25
N GLN A 69 10.15 5.21 -14.84
CA GLN A 69 10.62 6.22 -15.79
C GLN A 69 11.29 7.42 -15.11
N LYS A 70 10.72 7.92 -14.01
CA LYS A 70 11.12 9.20 -13.40
C LYS A 70 11.76 9.03 -12.02
N GLY A 71 11.67 7.85 -11.40
CA GLY A 71 12.09 7.62 -10.02
C GLY A 71 11.17 8.24 -8.96
N GLN A 72 10.14 8.98 -9.38
CA GLN A 72 9.21 9.70 -8.52
C GLN A 72 7.84 9.81 -9.17
N VAL A 73 6.81 10.01 -8.35
CA VAL A 73 5.43 10.22 -8.80
C VAL A 73 4.84 11.48 -8.22
N GLN A 74 3.88 12.07 -8.93
CA GLN A 74 3.12 13.19 -8.40
C GLN A 74 2.32 12.78 -7.16
N ASN A 75 2.45 13.55 -6.08
CA ASN A 75 1.74 13.29 -4.82
C ASN A 75 0.21 13.28 -4.98
N ALA A 76 -0.34 14.04 -5.93
CA ALA A 76 -1.77 14.02 -6.25
C ALA A 76 -2.21 12.68 -6.84
N LEU A 77 -1.43 12.15 -7.79
CA LEU A 77 -1.68 10.85 -8.40
C LEU A 77 -1.61 9.73 -7.36
N LEU A 78 -0.55 9.71 -6.54
CA LEU A 78 -0.36 8.70 -5.49
C LEU A 78 -1.52 8.69 -4.50
N ARG A 79 -1.94 9.87 -4.00
CA ARG A 79 -3.13 10.00 -3.13
C ARG A 79 -4.40 9.48 -3.80
N GLY A 80 -4.60 9.84 -5.07
CA GLY A 80 -5.76 9.41 -5.85
C GLY A 80 -5.84 7.90 -5.96
N CYS A 81 -4.77 7.25 -6.42
CA CYS A 81 -4.66 5.79 -6.55
C CYS A 81 -4.86 5.10 -5.19
N LEU A 82 -4.18 5.56 -4.14
CA LEU A 82 -4.30 4.97 -2.81
C LEU A 82 -5.71 5.09 -2.22
N ASN A 83 -6.39 6.22 -2.43
CA ASN A 83 -7.76 6.40 -1.96
C ASN A 83 -8.77 5.57 -2.75
N ARG A 84 -8.58 5.40 -4.07
CA ARG A 84 -9.38 4.47 -4.88
C ARG A 84 -9.18 3.03 -4.38
N PHE A 85 -7.94 2.63 -4.19
CA PHE A 85 -7.58 1.32 -3.64
C PHE A 85 -8.24 1.07 -2.29
N LYS A 86 -8.11 2.01 -1.33
CA LYS A 86 -8.74 1.86 -0.01
C LYS A 86 -10.25 1.71 -0.09
N ARG A 87 -10.93 2.46 -0.95
CA ARG A 87 -12.39 2.35 -1.11
C ARG A 87 -12.80 0.97 -1.61
N SER A 88 -12.17 0.48 -2.69
CA SER A 88 -12.52 -0.84 -3.23
C SER A 88 -12.10 -1.98 -2.30
N PHE A 89 -10.97 -1.84 -1.61
CA PHE A 89 -10.43 -2.88 -0.73
C PHE A 89 -11.16 -2.97 0.61
N VAL A 90 -11.53 -1.84 1.23
CA VAL A 90 -12.29 -1.87 2.49
C VAL A 90 -13.70 -2.40 2.26
N GLN A 91 -14.34 -2.03 1.13
CA GLN A 91 -15.65 -2.57 0.77
C GLN A 91 -15.64 -4.09 0.66
N SER A 92 -14.64 -4.67 -0.02
CA SER A 92 -14.57 -6.14 -0.17
C SER A 92 -14.28 -6.86 1.14
N ILE A 93 -13.48 -6.27 2.04
CA ILE A 93 -13.22 -6.84 3.38
C ILE A 93 -14.46 -6.79 4.27
N ASP A 94 -15.21 -5.68 4.25
CA ASP A 94 -16.42 -5.54 5.06
C ASP A 94 -17.54 -6.47 4.58
N GLU A 95 -17.69 -6.66 3.27
CA GLU A 95 -18.60 -7.66 2.69
C GLU A 95 -18.22 -9.09 3.08
N ALA A 96 -16.94 -9.45 3.01
CA ALA A 96 -16.47 -10.77 3.40
C ALA A 96 -16.71 -11.07 4.89
N LYS A 97 -16.59 -10.07 5.77
CA LYS A 97 -16.86 -10.21 7.21
C LYS A 97 -18.35 -10.37 7.54
N ARG A 98 -19.23 -9.72 6.76
CA ARG A 98 -20.70 -9.85 6.93
C ARG A 98 -21.22 -11.22 6.46
N GLY A 99 -20.55 -11.86 5.52
CA GLY A 99 -20.90 -13.21 5.05
C GLY A 99 -20.45 -14.35 5.97
N SER A 100 -19.68 -14.07 7.03
CA SER A 100 -19.07 -15.08 7.90
C SER A 100 -19.72 -15.22 9.29
N ASP A 101 -20.95 -14.75 9.50
CA ASP A 101 -21.74 -15.06 10.69
C ASP A 101 -22.69 -16.26 10.45
N PRO A 102 -22.26 -17.53 10.61
CA PRO A 102 -23.14 -18.66 10.81
C PRO A 102 -23.26 -18.93 12.31
N SER A 103 -23.73 -17.96 13.11
CA SER A 103 -24.08 -18.22 14.50
C SER A 103 -25.58 -18.10 14.68
N GLY A 104 -26.25 -19.17 14.24
CA GLY A 104 -27.64 -19.48 14.50
C GLY A 104 -27.78 -20.97 14.77
N GLU A 105 -26.97 -21.51 15.69
CA GLU A 105 -27.28 -22.81 16.30
C GLU A 105 -28.54 -22.62 17.16
N ARG A 106 -29.63 -23.24 16.73
CA ARG A 106 -30.82 -23.53 17.52
C ARG A 106 -30.82 -25.01 17.84
#